data_AF-A0A0A9YFE5-F1
#
_entry.id   AF-A0A0A9YFE5-F1
#
_cell.length_a   1.000
_cell.length_b   1.000
_cell.length_c   1.000
_cell.angle_alpha   90.00
_cell.angle_beta   90.00
_cell.angle_gamma   90.00
#
_symmetry.space_group_name_H-M   'P 1'
#
loop_
_entity.id
_entity.type
_entity.pdbx_description
1 polymer ?
#
loop_
_entity_poly.entity_id
_entity_poly.type
_entity_poly.pdbx_seq_one_letter_code
_entity_poly.pdbx_strand_id
1 'polypeptide(L)'
;MGGDMAEVDWSCIRTFATRVASLGSYREILAQYLIDKMMLVAPNLTQLMGQNIGAKLISKAGSLTNLAKSPASTIQILGAEKALFRALKKRKGNTPKYGLIFHSTFIQRAAKEHRGKISRYLANKAALASRIDCFMDAPPTIFGEKLKEQVEARLTFFDTGAKPASNKAAMAEALEQYKRLLKKR
;
A
#
# COMPACT_ATOMS: atom_id res chain seq x y z
N MET A 1 -24.12 42.32 -0.40
CA MET A 1 -22.96 42.51 0.50
C MET A 1 -23.31 41.86 1.83
N GLY A 2 -22.37 41.23 2.53
CA GLY A 2 -22.64 40.51 3.78
C GLY A 2 -23.18 41.45 4.89
N GLY A 3 -23.95 40.90 5.82
CA GLY A 3 -24.49 41.65 6.96
C GLY A 3 -23.62 41.53 8.22
N ASP A 4 -23.78 42.48 9.14
CA ASP A 4 -23.07 42.49 10.42
C ASP A 4 -23.49 41.30 11.28
N MET A 5 -22.51 40.65 11.92
CA MET A 5 -22.70 39.50 12.80
C MET A 5 -22.67 39.92 14.27
N ALA A 6 -23.46 39.26 15.11
CA ALA A 6 -23.39 39.46 16.55
C ALA A 6 -22.04 38.96 17.12
N GLU A 7 -21.55 39.59 18.19
CA GLU A 7 -20.27 39.21 18.82
C GLU A 7 -20.27 37.75 19.31
N VAL A 8 -21.43 37.24 19.75
CA VAL A 8 -21.60 35.85 20.17
C VAL A 8 -21.37 34.88 19.01
N ASP A 9 -21.90 35.20 17.83
CA ASP A 9 -21.70 34.38 16.63
C ASP A 9 -20.23 34.42 16.18
N TRP A 10 -19.59 35.58 16.29
CA TRP A 10 -18.16 35.73 15.99
C TRP A 10 -17.28 34.87 16.91
N SER A 11 -17.61 34.82 18.21
CA SER A 11 -16.92 33.96 19.18
C SER A 11 -17.07 32.46 18.85
N CYS A 12 -18.29 32.04 18.49
CA CYS A 12 -18.57 30.66 18.07
C CYS A 12 -17.78 30.28 16.81
N ILE A 13 -17.79 31.13 15.78
CA ILE A 13 -17.06 30.91 14.53
C ILE A 13 -15.55 30.83 14.79
N ARG A 14 -14.99 31.73 15.60
CA ARG A 14 -13.57 31.73 15.95
C ARG A 14 -13.17 30.46 16.69
N THR A 15 -13.99 30.02 17.65
CA THR A 15 -13.75 28.79 18.40
C THR A 15 -13.78 27.58 17.49
N PHE A 16 -14.76 27.51 16.58
CA PHE A 16 -14.86 26.45 15.57
C PHE A 16 -13.64 26.45 14.65
N ALA A 17 -13.25 27.60 14.10
CA ALA A 17 -12.10 27.74 13.22
C ALA A 17 -10.79 27.29 13.91
N THR A 18 -10.61 27.68 15.18
CA THR A 18 -9.45 27.26 15.98
C THR A 18 -9.45 25.75 16.18
N ARG A 19 -10.60 25.14 16.44
CA ARG A 19 -10.72 23.68 16.57
C ARG A 19 -10.40 22.98 15.27
N VAL A 20 -10.90 23.46 14.14
CA VAL A 20 -10.60 22.92 12.81
C VAL A 20 -9.10 23.02 12.51
N ALA A 21 -8.46 24.15 12.82
CA ALA A 21 -7.02 24.32 12.66
C ALA A 21 -6.23 23.32 13.52
N SER A 22 -6.63 23.11 14.77
CA SER A 22 -6.00 22.13 15.66
C SER A 22 -6.14 20.67 15.18
N LEU A 23 -7.27 20.33 14.54
CA LEU A 23 -7.45 19.01 13.93
C LEU A 23 -6.57 18.86 12.68
N GLY A 24 -6.36 19.95 11.94
CA GLY A 24 -5.43 20.01 10.81
C GLY A 24 -4.00 19.68 11.24
N SER A 25 -3.48 20.36 12.26
CA SER A 25 -2.14 20.09 12.79
C SER A 25 -2.02 18.70 13.39
N TYR A 26 -3.03 18.22 14.10
CA TYR A 26 -3.03 16.86 14.67
C TYR A 26 -2.98 15.77 13.59
N ARG A 27 -3.67 15.98 12.45
CA ARG A 27 -3.61 15.07 11.31
C ARG A 27 -2.20 14.93 10.74
N GLU A 28 -1.44 16.02 10.68
CA GLU A 28 -0.05 16.01 10.19
C GLU A 28 0.87 15.23 11.12
N ILE A 29 0.73 15.45 12.43
CA ILE A 29 1.48 14.69 13.46
C ILE A 29 1.18 13.19 13.35
N LEU A 30 -0.09 12.81 13.21
CA LEU A 30 -0.49 11.41 13.04
C LEU A 30 0.01 10.81 11.73
N ALA A 31 0.02 11.60 10.64
CA ALA A 31 0.57 11.16 9.37
C ALA A 31 2.05 10.81 9.52
N GLN A 32 2.85 11.72 10.11
CA GLN A 32 4.27 11.48 10.35
C GLN A 32 4.50 10.27 11.26
N TYR A 33 3.74 10.15 12.36
CA TYR A 33 3.81 8.99 13.24
C TYR A 33 3.55 7.66 12.50
N LEU A 34 2.59 7.65 11.58
CA LEU A 34 2.31 6.48 10.75
C LEU A 34 3.48 6.15 9.82
N ILE A 35 4.18 7.16 9.27
CA ILE A 35 5.38 6.97 8.46
C ILE A 35 6.44 6.22 9.26
N ASP A 36 6.78 6.76 10.42
CA ASP A 36 7.88 6.26 11.24
C ASP A 36 7.58 4.85 11.76
N LYS A 37 6.34 4.61 12.20
CA LYS A 37 5.92 3.29 12.67
C LYS A 37 5.86 2.26 11.56
N MET A 38 5.42 2.63 10.36
CA MET A 38 5.37 1.68 9.25
C MET A 38 6.78 1.30 8.78
N MET A 39 7.72 2.25 8.76
CA MET A 39 9.11 1.96 8.43
C MET A 39 9.77 1.02 9.45
N LEU A 40 9.36 1.08 10.71
CA LEU A 40 9.85 0.17 11.76
C LEU A 40 9.21 -1.22 11.69
N VAL A 41 7.91 -1.31 11.37
CA VAL A 41 7.15 -2.57 11.40
C VAL A 41 7.18 -3.32 10.07
N ALA A 42 7.04 -2.61 8.95
CA ALA A 42 6.93 -3.19 7.61
C ALA A 42 7.64 -2.31 6.56
N PRO A 43 8.98 -2.23 6.60
CA PRO A 43 9.75 -1.40 5.68
C PRO A 43 9.59 -1.84 4.22
N ASN A 44 9.56 -3.15 3.92
CA ASN A 44 9.49 -3.61 2.52
C ASN A 44 8.11 -3.35 1.90
N LEU A 45 7.05 -3.59 2.66
CA LEU A 45 5.69 -3.27 2.23
C LEU A 45 5.51 -1.76 2.03
N THR A 46 6.14 -0.95 2.88
CA THR A 46 6.16 0.51 2.74
C THR A 46 6.84 0.95 1.45
N GLN A 47 8.04 0.44 1.16
CA GLN A 47 8.75 0.80 -0.06
C GLN A 47 7.97 0.40 -1.31
N LEU A 48 7.26 -0.74 -1.25
CA LEU A 48 6.48 -1.23 -2.39
C LEU A 48 5.18 -0.46 -2.62
N MET A 49 4.37 -0.20 -1.58
CA MET A 49 2.99 0.29 -1.74
C MET A 49 2.72 1.66 -1.10
N GLY A 50 3.66 2.18 -0.32
CA GLY A 50 3.50 3.39 0.50
C GLY A 50 2.82 3.13 1.85
N GLN A 51 3.06 4.01 2.81
CA GLN A 51 2.66 3.82 4.22
C GLN A 51 1.14 3.73 4.37
N ASN A 52 0.39 4.61 3.69
CA ASN A 52 -1.07 4.67 3.81
C ASN A 52 -1.78 3.40 3.33
N ILE A 53 -1.32 2.81 2.23
CA ILE A 53 -1.93 1.61 1.67
C ILE A 53 -1.48 0.39 2.47
N GLY A 54 -0.20 0.31 2.83
CA GLY A 54 0.33 -0.75 3.71
C GLY A 54 -0.43 -0.80 5.05
N ALA A 55 -0.64 0.36 5.68
CA ALA A 55 -1.40 0.49 6.93
C ALA A 55 -2.83 -0.05 6.80
N LYS A 56 -3.52 0.34 5.74
CA LYS A 56 -4.89 -0.10 5.48
C LYS A 56 -4.96 -1.61 5.24
N LEU A 57 -3.98 -2.19 4.55
CA LEU A 57 -3.91 -3.63 4.32
C LEU A 57 -3.70 -4.40 5.64
N ILE A 58 -2.75 -3.96 6.46
CA ILE A 58 -2.48 -4.58 7.78
C ILE A 58 -3.70 -4.47 8.68
N SER A 59 -4.29 -3.27 8.78
CA SER A 59 -5.50 -3.02 9.57
C SER A 59 -6.66 -3.91 9.14
N LYS A 60 -6.88 -4.06 7.83
CA LYS A 60 -7.97 -4.89 7.29
C LYS A 60 -7.72 -6.38 7.46
N ALA A 61 -6.47 -6.82 7.44
CA ALA A 61 -6.08 -8.20 7.76
C ALA A 61 -6.07 -8.50 9.28
N GLY A 62 -6.14 -7.45 10.12
CA GLY A 62 -6.11 -7.51 11.58
C GLY A 62 -4.69 -7.53 12.17
N SER A 63 -3.72 -8.10 11.47
CA SER A 63 -2.30 -8.11 11.87
C SER A 63 -1.38 -8.30 10.68
N LEU A 64 -0.09 -7.96 10.84
CA LEU A 64 0.94 -8.25 9.85
C LEU A 64 1.13 -9.77 9.66
N THR A 65 1.01 -10.55 10.74
CA THR A 65 1.10 -12.02 10.69
C THR A 65 -0.03 -12.64 9.87
N ASN A 66 -1.26 -12.15 10.01
CA ASN A 66 -2.40 -12.61 9.22
C ASN A 66 -2.26 -12.20 7.75
N LEU A 67 -1.73 -10.99 7.50
CA LEU A 67 -1.44 -10.54 6.14
C LEU A 67 -0.36 -11.42 5.47
N ALA A 68 0.70 -11.78 6.20
CA ALA A 68 1.76 -12.66 5.69
C ALA A 68 1.27 -14.09 5.36
N LYS A 69 0.35 -14.62 6.18
CA LYS A 69 -0.29 -15.92 5.95
C LYS A 69 -1.30 -15.89 4.79
N SER A 70 -1.88 -14.73 4.51
CA SER A 70 -2.88 -14.59 3.45
C SER A 70 -2.27 -14.88 2.06
N PRO A 71 -3.00 -15.53 1.15
CA PRO A 71 -2.56 -15.70 -0.22
C PRO A 71 -2.68 -14.39 -0.99
N ALA A 72 -1.89 -14.26 -2.05
CA ALA A 72 -1.88 -13.04 -2.87
C ALA A 72 -3.24 -12.75 -3.53
N SER A 73 -4.03 -13.77 -3.86
CA SER A 73 -5.39 -13.61 -4.38
C SER A 73 -6.31 -12.92 -3.37
N THR A 74 -6.18 -13.21 -2.08
CA THR A 74 -6.93 -12.53 -1.01
C THR A 74 -6.46 -11.09 -0.85
N ILE A 75 -5.15 -10.85 -0.87
CA ILE A 75 -4.57 -9.49 -0.80
C ILE A 75 -5.05 -8.62 -1.98
N GLN A 76 -5.20 -9.21 -3.16
CA GLN A 76 -5.68 -8.52 -4.36
C GLN A 76 -7.07 -7.90 -4.17
N ILE A 77 -7.97 -8.61 -3.49
CA ILE A 77 -9.38 -8.25 -3.31
C ILE A 77 -9.68 -7.71 -1.90
N LEU A 78 -8.66 -7.56 -1.05
CA LEU A 78 -8.82 -7.15 0.34
C LEU A 78 -9.57 -5.81 0.42
N GLY A 79 -10.68 -5.75 1.16
CA GLY A 79 -11.58 -4.59 1.21
C GLY A 79 -12.69 -4.54 0.15
N ALA A 80 -12.67 -5.41 -0.88
CA ALA A 80 -13.79 -5.61 -1.82
C ALA A 80 -14.63 -6.87 -1.51
N GLU A 81 -14.43 -7.47 -0.33
CA GLU A 81 -15.08 -8.71 0.10
C GLU A 81 -16.60 -8.70 -0.10
N LYS A 82 -17.29 -7.63 0.35
CA LYS A 82 -18.75 -7.52 0.22
C LYS A 82 -19.20 -7.57 -1.25
N ALA A 83 -18.45 -6.92 -2.15
CA ALA A 83 -18.75 -6.93 -3.58
C ALA A 83 -18.48 -8.32 -4.18
N LEU A 84 -17.40 -8.99 -3.76
CA LEU A 84 -17.11 -10.36 -4.17
C LEU A 84 -18.22 -11.32 -3.73
N PHE A 85 -18.59 -11.33 -2.45
CA PHE A 85 -19.63 -12.23 -1.93
C PHE A 85 -20.99 -11.98 -2.60
N ARG A 86 -21.32 -10.73 -2.90
CA ARG A 86 -22.53 -10.39 -3.66
C ARG A 86 -22.48 -10.91 -5.09
N ALA A 87 -21.32 -10.85 -5.75
CA ALA A 87 -21.15 -11.38 -7.11
C ALA A 87 -21.26 -12.90 -7.13
N LEU A 88 -20.64 -13.59 -6.17
CA LEU A 88 -20.73 -15.04 -6.00
C LEU A 88 -22.16 -15.51 -5.76
N LYS A 89 -22.91 -14.82 -4.88
CA LYS A 89 -24.32 -15.16 -4.58
C LYS A 89 -25.24 -15.00 -5.79
N LYS A 90 -24.96 -14.01 -6.66
CA LYS A 90 -25.79 -13.74 -7.84
C LYS A 90 -25.44 -14.61 -9.07
N ARG A 91 -24.40 -15.47 -9.01
CA ARG A 91 -23.86 -16.35 -10.09
C ARG A 91 -23.49 -15.70 -11.44
N LYS A 92 -23.99 -14.50 -11.76
CA LYS A 92 -23.77 -13.73 -13.01
C LYS A 92 -23.18 -12.33 -12.78
N GLY A 93 -22.77 -11.99 -11.55
CA GLY A 93 -22.19 -10.67 -11.26
C GLY A 93 -20.71 -10.60 -11.60
N ASN A 94 -20.24 -9.47 -12.17
CA ASN A 94 -18.81 -9.22 -12.35
C ASN A 94 -18.09 -9.23 -10.99
N THR A 95 -17.10 -10.10 -10.84
CA THR A 95 -16.27 -10.15 -9.63
C THR A 95 -15.30 -8.96 -9.61
N PRO A 96 -15.08 -8.34 -8.44
CA PRO A 96 -14.12 -7.25 -8.31
C PRO A 96 -12.70 -7.77 -8.57
N LYS A 97 -11.93 -7.05 -9.38
CA LYS A 97 -10.54 -7.40 -9.74
C LYS A 97 -9.50 -6.78 -8.81
N TYR A 98 -9.90 -5.88 -7.93
CA TYR A 98 -9.04 -5.12 -7.04
C TYR A 98 -9.83 -4.66 -5.79
N GLY A 99 -9.14 -4.58 -4.66
CA GLY A 99 -9.64 -4.00 -3.41
C GLY A 99 -8.91 -2.71 -3.06
N LEU A 100 -8.40 -2.63 -1.82
CA LEU A 100 -7.67 -1.46 -1.31
C LEU A 100 -6.44 -1.10 -2.14
N ILE A 101 -5.81 -2.11 -2.78
CA ILE A 101 -4.63 -1.92 -3.62
C ILE A 101 -4.90 -1.08 -4.87
N PHE A 102 -6.17 -0.90 -5.28
CA PHE A 102 -6.56 -0.09 -6.43
C PHE A 102 -6.06 1.35 -6.35
N HIS A 103 -5.96 1.89 -5.13
CA HIS A 103 -5.50 3.25 -4.90
C HIS A 103 -3.98 3.40 -5.06
N SER A 104 -3.23 2.33 -5.31
CA SER A 104 -1.80 2.43 -5.60
C SER A 104 -1.54 3.20 -6.88
N THR A 105 -0.46 3.99 -6.88
CA THR A 105 -0.04 4.79 -8.04
C THR A 105 0.26 3.91 -9.25
N PHE A 106 0.81 2.71 -9.05
CA PHE A 106 1.09 1.75 -10.12
C PHE A 106 -0.17 1.33 -10.89
N ILE A 107 -1.29 1.07 -10.19
CA ILE A 107 -2.54 0.67 -10.85
C ILE A 107 -3.22 1.86 -11.51
N GLN A 108 -3.14 3.06 -10.90
CA GLN A 108 -3.72 4.26 -11.49
C GLN A 108 -3.03 4.67 -12.80
N ARG A 109 -1.69 4.54 -12.86
CA ARG A 109 -0.88 4.80 -14.06
C ARG A 109 -1.12 3.80 -15.19
N ALA A 110 -1.54 2.58 -14.87
CA ALA A 110 -1.78 1.54 -15.86
C ALA A 110 -3.03 1.79 -16.73
N ALA A 111 -2.93 1.42 -18.01
CA ALA A 111 -4.05 1.37 -18.94
C ALA A 111 -5.19 0.47 -18.40
N LYS A 112 -6.46 0.86 -18.64
CA LYS A 112 -7.66 0.22 -18.06
C LYS A 112 -7.69 -1.29 -18.26
N GLU A 113 -7.23 -1.77 -19.41
CA GLU A 113 -7.17 -3.19 -19.78
C GLU A 113 -6.15 -3.98 -18.96
N HIS A 114 -5.04 -3.35 -18.58
CA HIS A 114 -3.92 -3.97 -17.88
C HIS A 114 -4.01 -3.84 -16.36
N ARG A 115 -4.89 -2.99 -15.83
CA ARG A 115 -5.11 -2.79 -14.38
C ARG A 115 -5.34 -4.09 -13.61
N GLY A 116 -6.09 -5.05 -14.18
CA GLY A 116 -6.31 -6.35 -13.54
C GLY A 116 -5.05 -7.21 -13.46
N LYS A 117 -4.22 -7.19 -14.53
CA LYS A 117 -2.96 -7.95 -14.59
C LYS A 117 -1.93 -7.36 -13.62
N ILE A 118 -1.83 -6.04 -13.57
CA ILE A 118 -0.91 -5.33 -12.65
C ILE A 118 -1.37 -5.46 -11.20
N SER A 119 -2.68 -5.37 -10.93
CA SER A 119 -3.25 -5.63 -9.60
C SER A 119 -2.82 -6.99 -9.04
N ARG A 120 -2.95 -8.06 -9.85
CA ARG A 120 -2.51 -9.40 -9.47
C ARG A 120 -0.99 -9.47 -9.25
N TYR A 121 -0.21 -8.84 -10.13
CA TYR A 121 1.26 -8.82 -10.01
C TYR A 121 1.71 -8.09 -8.73
N LEU A 122 1.13 -6.92 -8.45
CA LEU A 122 1.39 -6.14 -7.26
C LEU A 122 1.01 -6.90 -5.99
N ALA A 123 -0.16 -7.56 -5.96
CA ALA A 123 -0.58 -8.38 -4.83
C ALA A 123 0.38 -9.54 -4.54
N ASN A 124 0.94 -10.17 -5.58
CA ASN A 124 1.97 -11.20 -5.41
C ASN A 124 3.25 -10.64 -4.78
N LYS A 125 3.68 -9.45 -5.21
CA LYS A 125 4.87 -8.79 -4.64
C LYS A 125 4.62 -8.31 -3.21
N ALA A 126 3.44 -7.79 -2.93
CA ALA A 126 3.03 -7.37 -1.61
C ALA A 126 2.96 -8.55 -0.62
N ALA A 127 2.48 -9.72 -1.07
CA ALA A 127 2.49 -10.94 -0.26
C ALA A 127 3.92 -11.36 0.12
N LEU A 128 4.86 -11.27 -0.83
CA LEU A 128 6.27 -11.56 -0.56
C LEU A 128 6.88 -10.55 0.41
N ALA A 129 6.69 -9.25 0.17
CA ALA A 129 7.17 -8.19 1.05
C ALA A 129 6.61 -8.34 2.47
N SER A 130 5.32 -8.64 2.61
CA SER A 130 4.68 -8.83 3.92
C SER A 130 5.26 -10.02 4.70
N ARG A 131 5.64 -11.10 4.00
CA ARG A 131 6.27 -12.28 4.64
C ARG A 131 7.70 -11.97 5.07
N ILE A 132 8.45 -11.27 4.22
CA ILE A 132 9.80 -10.79 4.50
C ILE A 132 9.79 -9.90 5.74
N ASP A 133 8.87 -8.95 5.82
CA ASP A 133 8.71 -8.04 6.97
C ASP A 133 8.25 -8.77 8.24
N CYS A 134 7.43 -9.81 8.13
CA CYS A 134 6.87 -10.50 9.29
C CYS A 134 7.81 -11.52 9.93
N PHE A 135 8.66 -12.19 9.13
CA PHE A 135 9.45 -13.34 9.59
C PHE A 135 10.95 -13.07 9.73
N MET A 136 11.44 -11.89 9.33
CA MET A 136 12.81 -11.49 9.62
C MET A 136 12.87 -10.60 10.85
N ASP A 137 13.85 -10.84 11.72
CA ASP A 137 14.05 -10.06 12.95
C ASP A 137 14.45 -8.61 12.65
N ALA A 138 15.23 -8.39 11.60
CA ALA A 138 15.65 -7.06 11.14
C ALA A 138 15.41 -6.94 9.63
N PRO A 139 14.19 -6.55 9.20
CA PRO A 139 13.85 -6.49 7.78
C PRO A 139 14.61 -5.34 7.08
N PRO A 140 15.47 -5.62 6.09
CA PRO A 140 16.14 -4.56 5.32
C PRO A 140 15.16 -3.94 4.32
N THR A 141 15.39 -2.71 3.88
CA THR A 141 14.56 -2.03 2.86
C THR A 141 14.82 -2.52 1.43
N ILE A 142 15.97 -3.15 1.21
CA ILE A 142 16.48 -3.56 -0.12
C ILE A 142 15.47 -4.44 -0.87
N PHE A 143 14.82 -5.38 -0.18
CA PHE A 143 13.88 -6.28 -0.85
C PHE A 143 12.67 -5.49 -1.39
N GLY A 144 12.14 -4.54 -0.63
CA GLY A 144 11.04 -3.68 -1.04
C GLY A 144 11.39 -2.81 -2.25
N GLU A 145 12.59 -2.26 -2.26
CA GLU A 145 13.13 -1.48 -3.39
C GLU A 145 13.22 -2.34 -4.66
N LYS A 146 13.83 -3.52 -4.58
CA LYS A 146 13.91 -4.45 -5.72
C LYS A 146 12.55 -4.95 -6.18
N LEU A 147 11.62 -5.18 -5.26
CA LEU A 147 10.24 -5.56 -5.61
C LEU A 147 9.51 -4.41 -6.32
N LYS A 148 9.76 -3.16 -5.92
CA LYS A 148 9.21 -1.97 -6.56
C LYS A 148 9.76 -1.81 -7.98
N GLU A 149 11.07 -1.92 -8.17
CA GLU A 149 11.71 -1.90 -9.50
C GLU A 149 11.08 -2.93 -10.44
N GLN A 150 10.78 -4.14 -9.94
CA GLN A 150 10.12 -5.17 -10.74
C GLN A 150 8.69 -4.82 -11.13
N VAL A 151 7.93 -4.14 -10.26
CA VAL A 151 6.57 -3.67 -10.60
C VAL A 151 6.64 -2.56 -11.64
N GLU A 152 7.61 -1.66 -11.54
CA GLU A 152 7.84 -0.60 -12.52
C GLU A 152 8.27 -1.16 -13.87
N ALA A 153 9.23 -2.09 -13.90
CA ALA A 153 9.64 -2.80 -15.10
C ALA A 153 8.48 -3.60 -15.73
N ARG A 154 7.56 -4.11 -14.90
CA ARG A 154 6.36 -4.79 -15.41
C ARG A 154 5.36 -3.81 -16.01
N LEU A 155 5.29 -2.58 -15.50
CA LEU A 155 4.46 -1.52 -16.06
C LEU A 155 5.01 -1.09 -17.43
N THR A 156 6.32 -0.82 -17.52
CA THR A 156 6.97 -0.47 -18.79
C THR A 156 6.92 -1.60 -19.82
N PHE A 157 6.92 -2.86 -19.40
CA PHE A 157 6.70 -4.00 -20.30
C PHE A 157 5.36 -3.91 -21.06
N PHE A 158 4.31 -3.42 -20.41
CA PHE A 158 3.02 -3.26 -21.08
C PHE A 158 3.02 -2.12 -22.11
N ASP A 159 3.88 -1.13 -21.93
CA ASP A 159 4.00 0.01 -22.85
C ASP A 159 5.00 -0.28 -23.99
N THR A 160 6.11 -0.96 -23.70
CA THR A 160 7.28 -1.09 -24.60
C THR A 160 7.61 -2.53 -25.02
N GLY A 161 7.04 -3.53 -24.37
CA GLY A 161 7.35 -4.95 -24.60
C GLY A 161 8.66 -5.45 -24.00
N ALA A 162 9.45 -4.60 -23.31
CA ALA A 162 10.70 -4.99 -22.67
C ALA A 162 10.48 -5.95 -21.48
N LYS A 163 10.91 -7.21 -21.60
CA LYS A 163 10.64 -8.23 -20.58
C LYS A 163 11.33 -7.88 -19.25
N PRO A 164 10.59 -7.88 -18.12
CA PRO A 164 11.19 -7.61 -16.82
C PRO A 164 12.09 -8.79 -16.39
N ALA A 165 13.07 -8.48 -15.54
CA ALA A 165 13.95 -9.48 -14.95
C ALA A 165 13.16 -10.55 -14.18
N SER A 166 13.66 -11.80 -14.21
CA SER A 166 13.07 -12.90 -13.46
C SER A 166 13.08 -12.61 -11.97
N ASN A 167 12.02 -13.06 -11.27
CA ASN A 167 11.93 -12.97 -9.81
C ASN A 167 13.16 -13.59 -9.11
N LYS A 168 13.66 -14.71 -9.64
CA LYS A 168 14.83 -15.39 -9.06
C LYS A 168 16.09 -14.53 -9.15
N ALA A 169 16.30 -13.85 -10.27
CA ALA A 169 17.47 -13.00 -10.49
C ALA A 169 17.46 -11.77 -9.56
N ALA A 170 16.34 -11.04 -9.51
CA ALA A 170 16.25 -9.86 -8.65
C ALA A 170 16.34 -10.18 -7.16
N MET A 171 15.78 -11.31 -6.71
CA MET A 171 15.89 -11.73 -5.31
C MET A 171 17.29 -12.24 -4.96
N ALA A 172 17.99 -12.86 -5.92
CA ALA A 172 19.40 -13.25 -5.73
C ALA A 172 20.30 -12.01 -5.57
N GLU A 173 20.08 -10.98 -6.40
CA GLU A 173 20.78 -9.70 -6.27
C GLU A 173 20.48 -9.02 -4.92
N ALA A 174 19.20 -8.99 -4.51
CA ALA A 174 18.79 -8.44 -3.22
C ALA A 174 19.45 -9.18 -2.04
N LEU A 175 19.53 -10.51 -2.10
CA LEU A 175 20.20 -11.34 -1.11
C LEU A 175 21.72 -11.07 -1.07
N GLU A 176 22.35 -10.85 -2.22
CA GLU A 176 23.77 -10.51 -2.27
C GLU A 176 24.04 -9.14 -1.65
N GLN A 177 23.22 -8.14 -1.98
CA GLN A 177 23.28 -6.80 -1.37
C GLN A 177 23.06 -6.88 0.15
N TYR A 178 22.08 -7.67 0.60
CA TYR A 178 21.84 -7.90 2.02
C TYR A 178 23.04 -8.54 2.72
N LYS A 179 23.65 -9.58 2.12
CA LYS A 179 24.87 -10.21 2.66
C LYS A 179 26.04 -9.23 2.74
N ARG A 180 26.19 -8.34 1.76
CA ARG A 180 27.23 -7.29 1.79
C ARG A 180 27.01 -6.31 2.94
N LEU A 181 25.76 -5.94 3.24
CA LEU A 181 25.44 -5.11 4.40
C LEU A 181 25.73 -5.81 5.72
N LEU A 182 25.39 -7.10 5.84
CA LEU A 182 25.71 -7.89 7.03
C LEU A 182 27.22 -7.99 7.28
N LYS A 183 28.04 -8.10 6.22
CA LYS A 183 29.50 -8.11 6.34
C LYS A 183 30.12 -6.76 6.73
N LYS A 184 29.39 -5.66 6.57
CA LYS A 184 29.84 -4.30 6.92
C LYS A 184 29.43 -3.87 8.33
N ARG A 185 28.53 -4.62 8.97
CA ARG A 185 28.16 -4.47 10.38
C ARG A 185 29.08 -5.34 11.24
#